data_AF-A0A6P0VBP8-F1
#
_entry.id   AF-A0A6P0VBP8-F1
#
_cell.length_a   1.000
_cell.length_b   1.000
_cell.length_c   1.000
_cell.angle_alpha   90.00
_cell.angle_beta   90.00
_cell.angle_gamma   90.00
#
_symmetry.space_group_name_H-M   'P 1'
#
loop_
_entity.id
_entity.type
_entity.pdbx_description
1 polymer ?
#
loop_
_entity_poly.entity_id
_entity_poly.type
_entity_poly.pdbx_seq_one_letter_code
_entity_poly.pdbx_strand_id
1 'polypeptide(L)' 'MLKAAELWAEVRKQGKPTADSKALDGDVILAAQALLVTNYGYEVTVATNNTKHLSLFIDAQVWQDI' A
#
# COMPACT_ATOMS: atom_id res chain seq x y z
N MET A 1 4.53 11.12 4.25
CA MET A 1 5.19 11.08 2.92
C MET A 1 6.45 10.21 2.91
N LEU A 2 7.34 10.26 3.92
CA LEU A 2 8.56 9.43 3.96
C LEU A 2 8.29 7.93 3.75
N LYS A 3 7.35 7.35 4.52
CA LYS A 3 7.03 5.92 4.41
C LYS A 3 6.55 5.50 3.01
N ALA A 4 5.78 6.37 2.32
CA ALA A 4 5.35 6.10 0.96
C ALA A 4 6.53 6.10 -0.03
N ALA A 5 7.49 7.01 0.13
CA ALA A 5 8.69 7.04 -0.70
C ALA A 5 9.57 5.79 -0.49
N GLU A 6 9.69 5.31 0.76
CA GLU A 6 10.39 4.07 1.08
C GLU A 6 9.74 2.86 0.41
N LEU A 7 8.42 2.70 0.55
CA LEU A 7 7.68 1.61 -0.08
C LEU A 7 7.80 1.65 -1.60
N TRP A 8 7.72 2.84 -2.20
CA TRP A 8 7.84 3.04 -3.64
C TRP A 8 9.22 2.65 -4.18
N ALA A 9 10.29 2.99 -3.45
CA ALA A 9 11.65 2.58 -3.80
C ALA A 9 11.83 1.06 -3.69
N GLU A 10 11.30 0.44 -2.64
CA GLU A 10 11.42 -0.98 -2.37
C GLU A 10 10.76 -1.84 -3.46
N VAL A 11 9.51 -1.55 -3.85
CA VAL A 11 8.82 -2.35 -4.88
C VAL A 11 9.46 -2.21 -6.27
N ARG A 12 10.03 -1.05 -6.57
CA ARG A 12 10.81 -0.86 -7.80
C ARG A 12 12.09 -1.69 -7.78
N LYS A 13 12.79 -1.73 -6.64
CA LYS A 13 13.98 -2.57 -6.47
C LYS A 13 13.66 -4.07 -6.62
N GLN A 14 12.46 -4.48 -6.23
CA GLN A 14 11.96 -5.85 -6.41
C GLN A 14 11.45 -6.16 -7.83
N GLY A 15 11.54 -5.21 -8.77
CA GLY A 15 11.07 -5.40 -10.15
C GLY A 15 9.56 -5.44 -10.30
N LYS A 16 8.80 -4.96 -9.30
CA LYS A 16 7.33 -4.90 -9.29
C LYS A 16 6.85 -3.44 -9.24
N PRO A 17 7.06 -2.64 -10.30
CA PRO A 17 6.55 -1.28 -10.31
C PRO A 17 5.03 -1.29 -10.24
N THR A 18 4.45 -0.68 -9.21
CA THR A 18 2.99 -0.58 -9.02
C THR A 18 2.36 0.56 -9.83
N ALA A 19 3.19 1.52 -10.30
CA ALA A 19 2.81 2.58 -11.21
C ALA A 19 3.97 3.00 -12.14
N ASP A 20 3.65 3.83 -13.15
CA ASP A 20 4.65 4.42 -14.05
C ASP A 20 5.76 5.14 -13.26
N SER A 21 6.99 5.08 -13.79
CA SER A 21 8.18 5.81 -13.30
C SER A 21 7.94 7.29 -12.92
N LYS A 22 7.02 7.98 -13.60
CA LYS A 22 6.74 9.41 -13.40
C LYS A 22 5.59 9.70 -12.45
N ALA A 23 4.89 8.67 -11.95
CA ALA A 23 3.74 8.83 -11.06
C ALA A 23 4.06 8.26 -9.67
N LEU A 24 3.80 9.06 -8.64
CA LEU A 24 3.72 8.55 -7.27
C LEU A 24 2.38 7.84 -7.13
N ASP A 25 2.43 6.56 -6.79
CA ASP A 25 1.26 5.69 -6.78
C ASP A 25 0.35 5.99 -5.57
N GLY A 26 -0.93 6.24 -5.84
CA GLY A 26 -1.94 6.44 -4.80
C GLY A 26 -2.08 5.23 -3.88
N ASP A 27 -1.91 4.02 -4.42
CA ASP A 27 -1.96 2.77 -3.65
C ASP A 27 -0.81 2.73 -2.62
N VAL A 28 0.38 3.19 -3.01
CA VAL A 28 1.55 3.24 -2.13
C VAL A 28 1.38 4.29 -1.03
N ILE A 29 0.76 5.43 -1.34
CA ILE A 29 0.44 6.44 -0.32
C ILE A 29 -0.58 5.87 0.68
N LEU A 30 -1.66 5.25 0.20
CA LEU A 30 -2.70 4.67 1.04
C LEU A 30 -2.13 3.56 1.93
N ALA A 31 -1.36 2.63 1.36
CA ALA A 31 -0.71 1.56 2.10
C ALA A 31 0.25 2.10 3.16
N ALA A 32 1.03 3.14 2.83
CA ALA A 32 1.92 3.78 3.80
C ALA A 32 1.16 4.40 4.98
N GLN A 33 0.02 5.04 4.74
CA GLN A 33 -0.80 5.59 5.82
C GLN A 33 -1.40 4.47 6.68
N ALA A 34 -1.93 3.41 6.07
CA ALA A 34 -2.47 2.26 6.79
C ALA A 34 -1.40 1.59 7.68
N LEU A 35 -0.19 1.39 7.18
CA LEU A 35 0.95 0.88 7.96
C LEU A 35 1.39 1.82 9.10
N LEU A 36 1.23 3.13 8.95
CA LEU A 36 1.50 4.04 10.06
C LEU A 36 0.45 3.92 11.16
N VAL A 37 -0.80 3.63 10.79
CA VAL A 37 -1.88 3.39 11.76
C VAL A 37 -1.63 2.11 12.56
N THR A 38 -1.12 1.03 11.92
CA THR A 38 -0.81 -0.22 12.65
C THR A 38 0.26 -0.04 13.71
N ASN A 39 1.20 0.90 13.54
CA ASN A 39 2.23 1.21 14.53
C ASN A 39 1.66 1.78 15.84
N TYR A 40 0.42 2.27 15.84
CA TYR A 40 -0.28 2.67 17.07
C TYR A 40 -0.97 1.49 17.79
N GLY A 41 -0.78 0.25 17.30
CA GLY A 41 -1.34 -0.96 17.89
C GLY A 41 -2.72 -1.35 17.36
N TYR A 42 -3.18 -0.73 16.27
CA TYR A 42 -4.44 -1.08 15.63
C TYR A 42 -4.26 -2.20 14.61
N GLU A 43 -5.26 -3.07 14.51
CA GLU A 43 -5.43 -3.95 13.36
C GLU A 43 -6.08 -3.14 12.23
N VAL A 44 -5.49 -3.17 11.04
CA VAL A 44 -5.89 -2.32 9.91
C VAL A 44 -6.01 -3.18 8.65
N THR A 45 -7.19 -3.14 8.05
CA THR A 45 -7.48 -3.75 6.75
C THR A 45 -7.95 -2.67 5.77
N VAL A 46 -7.41 -2.66 4.56
CA VAL A 46 -7.85 -1.76 3.49
C VAL A 46 -8.95 -2.44 2.66
N ALA A 47 -10.17 -1.96 2.79
CA ALA A 47 -11.31 -2.38 1.97
C ALA A 47 -11.21 -1.77 0.56
N THR A 48 -11.02 -2.59 -0.47
CA THR A 48 -10.74 -2.11 -1.84
C THR A 48 -11.08 -3.15 -2.90
N ASN A 49 -11.41 -2.73 -4.12
CA ASN A 49 -11.48 -3.62 -5.27
C ASN A 49 -10.10 -3.87 -5.92
N ASN A 50 -9.08 -3.08 -5.57
CA ASN A 50 -7.71 -3.21 -6.08
C ASN A 50 -6.79 -3.94 -5.09
N THR A 51 -7.21 -5.12 -4.65
CA THR A 51 -6.45 -5.92 -3.65
C THR A 51 -5.07 -6.30 -4.18
N LYS A 52 -4.94 -6.62 -5.48
CA LYS A 52 -3.67 -7.06 -6.09
C LYS A 52 -2.50 -6.11 -5.85
N HIS A 53 -2.74 -4.79 -5.88
CA HIS A 53 -1.68 -3.81 -5.67
C HIS A 53 -1.41 -3.57 -4.17
N LEU A 54 -2.46 -3.47 -3.38
CA LEU A 54 -2.38 -3.09 -1.96
C LEU A 54 -1.93 -4.24 -1.05
N SER A 55 -2.28 -5.49 -1.39
CA SER A 55 -1.85 -6.70 -0.66
C SER A 55 -0.34 -6.93 -0.70
N LEU A 56 0.41 -6.18 -1.52
CA LEU A 56 1.87 -6.17 -1.49
C LEU A 56 2.44 -5.49 -0.24
N PHE A 57 1.64 -4.67 0.44
CA PHE A 57 2.11 -3.76 1.49
C PHE A 57 1.35 -3.87 2.81
N ILE A 58 0.05 -4.13 2.74
CA ILE A 58 -0.85 -4.15 3.90
C ILE A 58 -1.95 -5.19 3.68
N ASP A 59 -2.64 -5.60 4.74
CA ASP A 59 -3.85 -6.40 4.57
C ASP A 59 -4.89 -5.61 3.76
N ALA A 60 -5.33 -6.19 2.66
CA ALA A 60 -6.25 -5.57 1.73
C ALA A 60 -7.25 -6.63 1.24
N GLN A 61 -8.54 -6.33 1.43
CA GLN A 61 -9.63 -7.25 1.17
C GLN A 61 -10.68 -6.58 0.29
N VAL A 62 -11.43 -7.39 -0.45
CA VAL A 62 -12.57 -6.93 -1.24
C VAL A 62 -13.61 -6.37 -0.27
N TRP A 63 -14.08 -5.14 -0.51
CA TRP A 63 -14.92 -4.43 0.49
C TRP A 63 -16.23 -5.14 0.81
N GLN A 64 -16.72 -6.01 -0.08
CA GLN A 64 -17.90 -6.83 0.15
C GLN A 64 -17.68 -8.04 1.06
N ASP A 65 -16.42 -8.41 1.31
CA ASP A 65 -16.05 -9.58 2.13
C ASP A 65 -15.76 -9.20 3.60
N ILE A 66 -15.94 -7.92 3.98
CA ILE A 66 -15.73 -7.36 5.32
C ILE A 66 -17.06 -7.13 6.03
#